data_AF-Q6FUT0-F1
#
_entry.id   AF-Q6FUT0-F1
#
_cell.length_a   1.000
_cell.length_b   1.000
_cell.length_c   1.000
_cell.angle_alpha   90.00
_cell.angle_beta   90.00
_cell.angle_gamma   90.00
#
_symmetry.space_group_name_H-M   'P 1'
#
loop_
_entity.id
_entity.type
_entity.pdbx_description
1 polymer ?
#
loop_
_entity_poly.entity_id
_entity_poly.type
_entity_poly.pdbx_seq_one_letter_code
_entity_poly.pdbx_strand_id
1 'polypeptide(L)'
;MQLKEDTVNMSNVLPESTMTTVQNLLDDDDFSDEPAMSPYQNDDNTSDEYYNCLDLFIKGEPKQCLEAMLSCGLLNESQIFQNMDSVELFINACSRVSDLATLGISLQNKIIQLFIYSEILEFVRRNSPAASALALITKLHGNIIRAIGLMRGSRDERYQIIADEKDALIHDIGFHVKKRTNESRRQYNVEMLMLAELYLFDVQIQLEGKKKSPKLYEDLCDKVLQLKSVFDETVLDEKPLSQIILAKLEQKKDSVEKKKSSSRKSLRESTKVLQAIPTPSDEVRDQIKMDNLALSKGAFSSITSHIPQKWLKALTTQKWIYKNMKQLSLVLVVAVILLVKRYRMITKWFGEIPSTLSQLKPAIVEILRLLSSL
;
A
#
# COMPACT_ATOMS: atom_id res chain seq x y z
N MET A 1 -6.88 -53.65 78.66
CA MET A 1 -8.19 -54.23 78.30
C MET A 1 -8.33 -54.10 76.79
N GLN A 2 -8.19 -55.24 76.12
CA GLN A 2 -8.51 -55.64 74.73
C GLN A 2 -8.68 -54.60 73.60
N LEU A 3 -7.76 -54.72 72.63
CA LEU A 3 -7.97 -55.04 71.19
C LEU A 3 -9.10 -54.34 70.41
N LYS A 4 -8.72 -53.65 69.33
CA LYS A 4 -8.97 -54.18 67.98
C LYS A 4 -8.06 -53.58 66.91
N GLU A 5 -7.49 -54.51 66.15
CA GLU A 5 -6.84 -54.35 64.85
C GLU A 5 -7.82 -53.79 63.82
N ASP A 6 -7.29 -53.07 62.83
CA ASP A 6 -7.48 -53.48 61.42
C ASP A 6 -6.38 -52.87 60.54
N THR A 7 -5.75 -53.80 59.83
CA THR A 7 -4.66 -53.73 58.86
C THR A 7 -5.05 -53.09 57.54
N VAL A 8 -4.18 -52.26 56.93
CA VAL A 8 -3.98 -52.24 55.47
C VAL A 8 -2.50 -51.98 55.12
N ASN A 9 -1.93 -52.99 54.46
CA ASN A 9 -0.66 -53.16 53.75
C ASN A 9 0.22 -51.94 53.42
N MET A 10 1.48 -52.03 53.87
CA MET A 10 2.65 -51.56 53.14
C MET A 10 2.91 -52.48 51.93
N SER A 11 3.22 -51.90 50.78
CA SER A 11 4.01 -52.57 49.75
C SER A 11 5.02 -51.56 49.21
N ASN A 12 6.23 -51.69 49.75
CA ASN A 12 7.46 -51.15 49.19
C ASN A 12 7.68 -51.72 47.79
N VAL A 13 7.96 -50.85 46.81
CA VAL A 13 8.61 -51.26 45.56
C VAL A 13 9.79 -50.32 45.34
N LEU A 14 11.00 -50.88 45.44
CA LEU A 14 12.26 -50.28 45.01
C LEU A 14 12.25 -50.02 43.50
N PRO A 15 13.04 -49.06 42.98
CA PRO A 15 13.23 -48.93 41.55
C PRO A 15 14.11 -50.08 41.06
N GLU A 16 13.50 -51.01 40.34
CA GLU A 16 14.18 -52.12 39.67
C GLU A 16 14.82 -51.60 38.38
N SER A 17 16.14 -51.74 38.28
CA SER A 17 16.91 -51.36 37.10
C SER A 17 16.53 -52.26 35.92
N THR A 18 15.77 -51.72 34.97
CA THR A 18 15.50 -52.39 33.70
C THR A 18 16.72 -52.23 32.80
N MET A 19 17.52 -53.29 32.69
CA MET A 19 18.52 -53.41 31.62
C MET A 19 17.78 -53.52 30.28
N THR A 20 17.90 -52.48 29.46
CA THR A 20 17.52 -52.52 28.05
C THR A 20 18.44 -53.50 27.31
N THR A 21 17.87 -54.58 26.81
CA THR A 21 18.61 -55.56 25.99
C THR A 21 18.58 -55.08 24.53
N VAL A 22 19.64 -55.35 23.75
CA VAL A 22 19.76 -54.94 22.34
C VAL A 22 18.57 -55.38 21.48
N GLN A 23 17.92 -56.50 21.83
CA GLN A 23 16.68 -56.95 21.20
C GLN A 23 15.53 -55.93 21.31
N ASN A 24 15.41 -55.23 22.45
CA ASN A 24 14.37 -54.21 22.67
C ASN A 24 14.66 -52.88 21.96
N LEU A 25 15.86 -52.71 21.39
CA LEU A 25 16.23 -51.57 20.53
C LEU A 25 16.13 -51.90 19.03
N LEU A 26 15.81 -53.16 18.70
CA LEU A 26 15.69 -53.66 17.33
C LEU A 26 14.24 -54.01 16.94
N ASP A 27 13.34 -54.11 17.92
CA ASP A 27 11.89 -54.20 17.74
C ASP A 27 11.22 -52.81 17.75
N ASP A 28 11.91 -51.77 17.24
CA ASP A 28 11.28 -50.50 16.92
C ASP A 28 10.52 -50.65 15.58
N ASP A 29 9.22 -50.40 15.59
CA ASP A 29 8.28 -50.49 14.46
C ASP A 29 8.63 -49.59 13.25
N ASP A 30 9.79 -48.93 13.25
CA ASP A 30 10.28 -47.98 12.25
C ASP A 30 10.79 -48.63 10.94
N PHE A 31 10.79 -49.97 10.83
CA PHE A 31 11.22 -50.70 9.62
C PHE A 31 10.20 -51.74 9.12
N SER A 32 8.90 -51.47 9.26
CA SER A 32 7.87 -52.30 8.62
C SER A 32 7.67 -51.89 7.15
N ASP A 33 8.28 -52.65 6.24
CA ASP A 33 8.10 -52.58 4.76
C ASP A 33 6.73 -53.14 4.31
N GLU A 34 5.63 -52.68 4.90
CA GLU A 34 4.29 -52.87 4.32
C GLU A 34 3.61 -51.51 4.10
N PRO A 35 3.00 -51.26 2.93
CA PRO A 35 2.31 -50.01 2.68
C PRO A 35 1.04 -49.97 3.52
N ALA A 36 1.14 -49.38 4.71
CA ALA A 36 0.01 -48.98 5.50
C ALA A 36 -0.83 -48.00 4.67
N MET A 37 -1.93 -48.51 4.12
CA MET A 37 -2.99 -47.70 3.52
C MET A 37 -3.56 -46.79 4.61
N SER A 38 -2.97 -45.59 4.76
CA SER A 38 -3.52 -44.54 5.59
C SER A 38 -4.62 -43.81 4.80
N PRO A 39 -5.81 -43.59 5.36
CA PRO A 39 -6.80 -42.70 4.77
C PRO A 39 -6.43 -41.27 5.16
N TYR A 40 -5.32 -40.76 4.61
CA TYR A 40 -4.92 -39.35 4.70
C TYR A 40 -4.54 -38.84 3.32
N GLN A 41 -5.52 -38.82 2.41
CA GLN A 41 -5.46 -37.97 1.22
C GLN A 41 -6.34 -36.76 1.51
N ASN A 42 -5.74 -35.62 1.85
CA ASN A 42 -6.34 -34.29 1.62
C ASN A 42 -5.42 -33.07 1.92
N ASP A 43 -4.14 -33.22 2.31
CA ASP A 43 -3.27 -32.06 2.63
C ASP A 43 -2.09 -31.81 1.66
N ASP A 44 -1.89 -32.64 0.62
CA ASP A 44 -0.79 -32.44 -0.35
C ASP A 44 -1.08 -31.32 -1.37
N ASN A 45 -2.35 -31.13 -1.76
CA ASN A 45 -2.69 -30.25 -2.88
C ASN A 45 -2.49 -28.75 -2.56
N THR A 46 -2.78 -28.31 -1.34
CA THR A 46 -2.63 -26.91 -0.91
C THR A 46 -1.16 -26.49 -0.82
N SER A 47 -0.29 -27.43 -0.44
CA SER A 47 1.16 -27.26 -0.45
C SER A 47 1.68 -27.08 -1.88
N ASP A 48 1.26 -27.96 -2.79
CA ASP A 48 1.65 -27.90 -4.20
C ASP A 48 1.16 -26.62 -4.90
N GLU A 49 -0.08 -26.20 -4.63
CA GLU A 49 -0.65 -24.95 -5.14
C GLU A 49 0.12 -23.72 -4.67
N TYR A 50 0.56 -23.70 -3.40
CA TYR A 50 1.40 -22.63 -2.88
C TYR A 50 2.76 -22.58 -3.58
N TYR A 51 3.44 -23.72 -3.75
CA TYR A 51 4.75 -23.77 -4.41
C TYR A 51 4.68 -23.34 -5.89
N ASN A 52 3.59 -23.68 -6.58
CA ASN A 52 3.35 -23.20 -7.94
C ASN A 52 3.21 -21.67 -7.99
N CYS A 53 2.51 -21.07 -7.02
CA CYS A 53 2.40 -19.61 -6.93
C CYS A 53 3.75 -18.96 -6.59
N LEU A 54 4.53 -19.59 -5.70
CA LEU A 54 5.85 -19.12 -5.30
C LEU A 54 6.83 -19.15 -6.48
N ASP A 55 6.81 -20.20 -7.30
CA ASP A 55 7.65 -20.32 -8.50
C ASP A 55 7.37 -19.17 -9.50
N LEU A 56 6.10 -18.84 -9.75
CA LEU A 56 5.71 -17.68 -10.58
C LEU A 56 6.25 -16.36 -10.00
N PHE A 57 6.22 -16.20 -8.68
CA PHE A 57 6.77 -15.02 -8.02
C PHE A 57 8.30 -14.92 -8.15
N ILE A 58 9.01 -16.05 -8.02
CA ILE A 58 10.46 -16.14 -8.18
C ILE A 58 10.88 -15.84 -9.62
N LYS A 59 10.12 -16.34 -10.61
CA LYS A 59 10.29 -16.04 -12.04
C LYS A 59 10.06 -14.56 -12.41
N GLY A 60 9.61 -13.74 -11.45
CA GLY A 60 9.39 -12.31 -11.66
C GLY A 60 8.05 -11.98 -12.30
N GLU A 61 7.07 -12.88 -12.19
CA GLU A 61 5.73 -12.71 -12.76
C GLU A 61 4.67 -12.48 -11.66
N PRO A 62 4.71 -11.35 -10.92
CA PRO A 62 3.86 -11.14 -9.74
C PRO A 62 2.36 -11.07 -10.08
N LYS A 63 2.00 -10.65 -11.31
CA LYS A 63 0.60 -10.63 -11.74
C LYS A 63 0.05 -12.04 -11.93
N GLN A 64 0.82 -12.91 -12.59
CA GLN A 64 0.42 -14.29 -12.80
C GLN A 64 0.37 -15.05 -11.48
N CYS A 65 1.32 -14.77 -10.58
CA CYS A 65 1.29 -15.27 -9.20
C CYS A 65 -0.02 -14.90 -8.49
N LEU A 66 -0.43 -13.63 -8.50
CA LEU A 66 -1.67 -13.20 -7.83
C LEU A 66 -2.93 -13.81 -8.45
N GLU A 67 -3.00 -13.92 -9.78
CA GLU A 67 -4.12 -14.58 -10.46
C GLU A 67 -4.14 -16.09 -10.14
N ALA A 68 -2.98 -16.74 -10.06
CA ALA A 68 -2.87 -18.14 -9.64
C ALA A 68 -3.34 -18.32 -8.19
N MET A 69 -2.87 -17.48 -7.27
CA MET A 69 -3.30 -17.48 -5.85
C MET A 69 -4.82 -17.28 -5.71
N LEU A 70 -5.43 -16.48 -6.58
CA LEU A 70 -6.88 -16.32 -6.61
C LEU A 70 -7.57 -17.59 -7.13
N SER A 71 -7.00 -18.21 -8.17
CA SER A 71 -7.56 -19.37 -8.88
C SER A 71 -7.57 -20.63 -8.03
N CYS A 72 -6.51 -20.89 -7.27
CA CYS A 72 -6.42 -22.01 -6.33
C CYS A 72 -7.10 -21.72 -4.98
N GLY A 73 -7.65 -20.52 -4.79
CA GLY A 73 -8.37 -20.17 -3.56
C GLY A 73 -7.50 -19.75 -2.38
N LEU A 74 -6.17 -19.72 -2.50
CA LEU A 74 -5.24 -19.29 -1.44
C LEU A 74 -5.57 -17.89 -0.88
N LEU A 75 -6.23 -17.02 -1.65
CA LEU A 75 -6.66 -15.69 -1.20
C LEU A 75 -7.97 -15.69 -0.37
N ASN A 76 -8.61 -16.83 -0.15
CA ASN A 76 -9.80 -16.91 0.70
C ASN A 76 -9.42 -16.64 2.16
N GLU A 77 -10.26 -15.87 2.88
CA GLU A 77 -9.97 -15.49 4.28
C GLU A 77 -9.75 -16.71 5.18
N SER A 78 -10.50 -17.79 4.94
CA SER A 78 -10.35 -19.05 5.67
C SER A 78 -9.01 -19.74 5.46
N GLN A 79 -8.31 -19.50 4.34
CA GLN A 79 -7.05 -20.16 3.98
C GLN A 79 -5.85 -19.23 4.15
N ILE A 80 -5.96 -17.97 3.73
CA ILE A 80 -4.84 -17.03 3.77
C ILE A 80 -4.34 -16.80 5.21
N PHE A 81 -5.24 -16.75 6.19
CA PHE A 81 -4.88 -16.55 7.61
C PHE A 81 -4.43 -17.82 8.34
N GLN A 82 -4.39 -18.97 7.66
CA GLN A 82 -3.83 -20.20 8.25
C GLN A 82 -2.30 -20.24 8.10
N ASN A 83 -1.76 -19.62 7.06
CA ASN A 83 -0.34 -19.68 6.74
C ASN A 83 0.25 -18.28 6.50
N MET A 84 1.19 -17.89 7.36
CA MET A 84 1.90 -16.62 7.26
C MET A 84 2.69 -16.49 5.94
N ASP A 85 3.21 -17.59 5.41
CA ASP A 85 3.96 -17.59 4.15
C ASP A 85 3.07 -17.21 2.96
N SER A 86 1.80 -17.62 2.98
CA SER A 86 0.81 -17.22 1.97
C SER A 86 0.48 -15.73 2.05
N VAL A 87 0.36 -15.20 3.28
CA VAL A 87 0.18 -13.75 3.52
C VAL A 87 1.39 -12.97 3.02
N GLU A 88 2.59 -13.42 3.35
CA GLU A 88 3.83 -12.77 2.94
C GLU A 88 3.99 -12.79 1.41
N LEU A 89 3.73 -13.93 0.77
CA LEU A 89 3.75 -14.04 -0.69
C LEU A 89 2.75 -13.07 -1.32
N PHE A 90 1.52 -13.00 -0.81
CA PHE A 90 0.48 -12.09 -1.29
C PHE A 90 0.90 -10.62 -1.17
N ILE A 91 1.38 -10.19 0.00
CA ILE A 91 1.85 -8.81 0.25
C ILE A 91 3.03 -8.47 -0.65
N ASN A 92 4.01 -9.37 -0.76
CA ASN A 92 5.19 -9.16 -1.59
C ASN A 92 4.84 -9.12 -3.09
N ALA A 93 3.94 -9.98 -3.56
CA ALA A 93 3.46 -9.98 -4.94
C ALA A 93 2.71 -8.68 -5.27
N CYS A 94 1.81 -8.23 -4.40
CA CYS A 94 1.12 -6.93 -4.56
C CYS A 94 2.12 -5.77 -4.62
N SER A 95 3.15 -5.78 -3.77
CA SER A 95 4.18 -4.74 -3.72
C SER A 95 5.02 -4.66 -5.01
N ARG A 96 5.22 -5.78 -5.69
CA ARG A 96 5.98 -5.85 -6.96
C ARG A 96 5.17 -5.43 -8.19
N VAL A 97 3.85 -5.49 -8.14
CA VAL A 97 3.00 -4.97 -9.21
C VAL A 97 3.10 -3.45 -9.20
N SER A 98 3.35 -2.79 -10.34
CA SER A 98 3.48 -1.32 -10.38
C SER A 98 2.15 -0.60 -10.13
N ASP A 99 1.07 -1.07 -10.76
CA ASP A 99 -0.27 -0.50 -10.64
C ASP A 99 -1.30 -1.61 -10.51
N LEU A 100 -1.95 -1.66 -9.34
CA LEU A 100 -2.98 -2.66 -9.03
C LEU A 100 -4.24 -2.48 -9.89
N ALA A 101 -4.47 -1.28 -10.46
CA ALA A 101 -5.61 -1.04 -11.36
C ALA A 101 -5.48 -1.80 -12.69
N THR A 102 -4.30 -2.34 -13.00
CA THR A 102 -4.07 -3.16 -14.21
C THR A 102 -4.47 -4.63 -14.04
N LEU A 103 -4.84 -5.06 -12.83
CA LEU A 103 -5.25 -6.43 -12.53
C LEU A 103 -6.70 -6.69 -12.95
N GLY A 104 -7.12 -7.96 -13.04
CA GLY A 104 -8.52 -8.31 -13.29
C GLY A 104 -9.46 -7.77 -12.20
N ILE A 105 -10.72 -7.46 -12.55
CA ILE A 105 -11.70 -6.88 -11.60
C ILE A 105 -11.90 -7.79 -10.39
N SER A 106 -11.95 -9.11 -10.59
CA SER A 106 -12.08 -10.10 -9.52
C SER A 106 -10.93 -10.00 -8.52
N LEU A 107 -9.70 -9.91 -9.02
CA LEU A 107 -8.51 -9.77 -8.19
C LEU A 107 -8.46 -8.41 -7.48
N GLN A 108 -8.83 -7.32 -8.16
CA GLN A 108 -8.95 -6.00 -7.52
C GLN A 108 -9.94 -6.02 -6.35
N ASN A 109 -11.13 -6.62 -6.55
CA ASN A 109 -12.12 -6.75 -5.48
C ASN A 109 -11.60 -7.60 -4.32
N LYS A 110 -10.86 -8.68 -4.61
CA LYS A 110 -10.27 -9.53 -3.57
C LYS A 110 -9.17 -8.81 -2.79
N ILE A 111 -8.32 -8.04 -3.47
CA ILE A 111 -7.31 -7.18 -2.85
C ILE A 111 -7.95 -6.15 -1.93
N ILE A 112 -9.02 -5.48 -2.37
CA ILE A 112 -9.77 -4.54 -1.53
C ILE A 112 -10.36 -5.29 -0.32
N GLN A 113 -10.99 -6.45 -0.52
CA GLN A 113 -11.53 -7.27 0.57
C GLN A 113 -10.46 -7.56 1.64
N LEU A 114 -9.31 -8.09 1.22
CA LEU A 114 -8.24 -8.47 2.14
C LEU A 114 -7.58 -7.26 2.80
N PHE A 115 -7.21 -6.21 2.06
CA PHE A 115 -6.47 -5.09 2.67
C PHE A 115 -7.36 -4.10 3.44
N ILE A 116 -8.63 -3.94 3.08
CA ILE A 116 -9.49 -2.90 3.66
C ILE A 116 -10.48 -3.47 4.67
N TYR A 117 -11.06 -4.63 4.38
CA TYR A 117 -12.19 -5.15 5.15
C TYR A 117 -11.85 -6.38 6.01
N SER A 118 -10.59 -6.84 5.99
CA SER A 118 -10.15 -7.99 6.77
C SER A 118 -9.14 -7.61 7.85
N GLU A 119 -8.84 -8.55 8.75
CA GLU A 119 -7.90 -8.37 9.85
C GLU A 119 -6.42 -8.58 9.45
N ILE A 120 -6.07 -8.47 8.17
CA ILE A 120 -4.72 -8.80 7.68
C ILE A 120 -3.61 -8.00 8.39
N LEU A 121 -3.85 -6.72 8.72
CA LEU A 121 -2.90 -5.91 9.45
C LEU A 121 -2.65 -6.43 10.87
N GLU A 122 -3.72 -6.75 11.60
CA GLU A 122 -3.63 -7.32 12.94
C GLU A 122 -3.05 -8.74 12.93
N PHE A 123 -3.34 -9.52 11.89
CA PHE A 123 -2.74 -10.84 11.71
C PHE A 123 -1.23 -10.72 11.50
N VAL A 124 -0.78 -9.81 10.64
CA VAL A 124 0.64 -9.57 10.36
C VAL A 124 1.35 -9.02 11.59
N ARG A 125 0.76 -8.07 12.34
CA ARG A 125 1.33 -7.55 13.59
C ARG A 125 1.57 -8.66 14.63
N ARG A 126 0.67 -9.64 14.71
CA ARG A 126 0.75 -10.75 15.69
C ARG A 126 1.73 -11.86 15.29
N ASN A 127 1.79 -12.19 14.01
CA ASN A 127 2.47 -13.41 13.54
C ASN A 127 3.79 -13.15 12.79
N SER A 128 4.12 -11.90 12.45
CA SER A 128 5.35 -11.61 11.70
C SER A 128 6.61 -11.93 12.51
N PRO A 129 7.63 -12.54 11.89
CA PRO A 129 8.94 -12.70 12.51
C PRO A 129 9.54 -11.36 12.92
N ALA A 130 10.13 -11.28 14.12
CA ALA A 130 10.66 -10.03 14.66
C ALA A 130 11.77 -9.37 13.79
N ALA A 131 12.44 -10.16 12.94
CA ALA A 131 13.51 -9.71 12.06
C ALA A 131 13.04 -9.12 10.71
N SER A 132 11.77 -9.31 10.34
CA SER A 132 11.19 -8.80 9.09
C SER A 132 9.88 -8.06 9.29
N ALA A 133 9.39 -7.98 10.53
CA ALA A 133 8.11 -7.38 10.88
C ALA A 133 7.96 -5.95 10.35
N LEU A 134 8.98 -5.09 10.54
CA LEU A 134 8.87 -3.69 10.12
C LEU A 134 8.80 -3.57 8.60
N ALA A 135 9.62 -4.32 7.87
CA ALA A 135 9.61 -4.31 6.41
C ALA A 135 8.27 -4.83 5.85
N LEU A 136 7.72 -5.88 6.45
CA LEU A 136 6.45 -6.45 6.01
C LEU A 136 5.27 -5.52 6.33
N ILE A 137 5.24 -4.92 7.52
CA ILE A 137 4.24 -3.91 7.92
C ILE A 137 4.30 -2.70 6.98
N THR A 138 5.49 -2.21 6.65
CA THR A 138 5.66 -1.08 5.73
C THR A 138 5.11 -1.40 4.34
N LYS A 139 5.43 -2.58 3.79
CA LYS A 139 4.85 -3.06 2.51
C LYS A 139 3.34 -3.20 2.59
N LEU A 140 2.82 -3.69 3.71
CA LEU A 140 1.39 -3.88 3.91
C LEU A 140 0.64 -2.55 3.88
N HIS A 141 1.07 -1.55 4.66
CA HIS A 141 0.51 -0.20 4.61
C HIS A 141 0.58 0.40 3.20
N GLY A 142 1.71 0.24 2.51
CA GLY A 142 1.84 0.67 1.12
C GLY A 142 0.78 0.03 0.20
N ASN A 143 0.47 -1.25 0.39
CA ASN A 143 -0.57 -1.92 -0.39
C ASN A 143 -1.99 -1.55 0.06
N ILE A 144 -2.24 -1.29 1.34
CA ILE A 144 -3.52 -0.77 1.86
C ILE A 144 -3.82 0.59 1.20
N ILE A 145 -2.87 1.52 1.23
CA ILE A 145 -2.98 2.84 0.59
C ILE A 145 -3.30 2.71 -0.90
N ARG A 146 -2.64 1.78 -1.59
CA ARG A 146 -2.90 1.51 -3.02
C ARG A 146 -4.29 0.89 -3.24
N ALA A 147 -4.74 0.01 -2.35
CA ALA A 147 -6.07 -0.59 -2.38
C ALA A 147 -7.18 0.46 -2.13
N ILE A 148 -6.97 1.42 -1.21
CA ILE A 148 -7.86 2.58 -1.03
C ILE A 148 -8.04 3.34 -2.35
N GLY A 149 -6.96 3.44 -3.15
CA GLY A 149 -6.99 4.05 -4.48
C GLY A 149 -7.90 3.34 -5.49
N LEU A 150 -8.16 2.05 -5.31
CA LEU A 150 -9.03 1.24 -6.18
C LEU A 150 -10.52 1.35 -5.81
N MET A 151 -10.83 1.79 -4.59
CA MET A 151 -12.19 1.81 -4.08
C MET A 151 -13.12 2.72 -4.89
N ARG A 152 -14.30 2.18 -5.22
CA ARG A 152 -15.40 2.91 -5.88
C ARG A 152 -16.55 3.27 -4.93
N GLY A 153 -16.32 3.12 -3.62
CA GLY A 153 -17.30 3.34 -2.56
C GLY A 153 -17.70 4.81 -2.37
N SER A 154 -18.55 5.05 -1.37
CA SER A 154 -18.98 6.41 -1.04
C SER A 154 -17.79 7.27 -0.57
N ARG A 155 -17.91 8.59 -0.75
CA ARG A 155 -16.85 9.51 -0.30
C ARG A 155 -16.63 9.42 1.21
N ASP A 156 -17.70 9.23 1.97
CA ASP A 156 -17.66 9.16 3.45
C ASP A 156 -17.00 7.87 3.93
N GLU A 157 -17.34 6.73 3.32
CA GLU A 157 -16.69 5.44 3.59
C GLU A 157 -15.17 5.53 3.32
N ARG A 158 -14.79 6.11 2.18
CA ARG A 158 -13.37 6.29 1.85
C ARG A 158 -12.66 7.20 2.86
N TYR A 159 -13.32 8.25 3.34
CA TYR A 159 -12.73 9.11 4.37
C TYR A 159 -12.53 8.39 5.69
N GLN A 160 -13.47 7.52 6.09
CA GLN A 160 -13.32 6.72 7.31
C GLN A 160 -12.12 5.78 7.20
N ILE A 161 -12.00 5.04 6.09
CA ILE A 161 -10.88 4.12 5.87
C ILE A 161 -9.54 4.85 5.84
N ILE A 162 -9.48 6.04 5.23
CA ILE A 162 -8.26 6.88 5.26
C ILE A 162 -7.92 7.30 6.70
N ALA A 163 -8.92 7.61 7.51
CA ALA A 163 -8.70 7.98 8.91
C ALA A 163 -8.20 6.78 9.74
N ASP A 164 -8.79 5.60 9.53
CA ASP A 164 -8.39 4.37 10.22
C ASP A 164 -6.94 3.98 9.85
N GLU A 165 -6.59 4.04 8.56
CA GLU A 165 -5.24 3.76 8.07
C GLU A 165 -4.21 4.77 8.61
N LYS A 166 -4.59 6.04 8.70
CA LYS A 166 -3.75 7.09 9.30
C LYS A 166 -3.46 6.79 10.77
N ASP A 167 -4.46 6.37 11.53
CA ASP A 167 -4.31 6.05 12.94
C ASP A 167 -3.48 4.76 13.13
N ALA A 168 -3.66 3.78 12.24
CA ALA A 168 -2.85 2.57 12.20
C ALA A 168 -1.36 2.86 11.91
N LEU A 169 -1.06 3.74 10.96
CA LEU A 169 0.31 4.19 10.68
C LEU A 169 0.94 4.93 11.88
N ILE A 170 0.19 5.83 12.53
CA ILE A 170 0.68 6.52 13.74
C ILE A 170 1.03 5.51 14.83
N HIS A 171 0.17 4.51 15.03
CA HIS A 171 0.41 3.44 15.98
C HIS A 171 1.72 2.69 15.67
N ASP A 172 1.92 2.25 14.42
CA ASP A 172 3.09 1.45 14.06
C ASP A 172 4.39 2.25 14.05
N ILE A 173 4.35 3.50 13.60
CA ILE A 173 5.49 4.43 13.75
C ILE A 173 5.83 4.56 15.24
N GLY A 174 4.85 4.79 16.11
CA GLY A 174 5.07 4.93 17.55
C GLY A 174 5.57 3.64 18.22
N PHE A 175 5.10 2.49 17.77
CA PHE A 175 5.56 1.19 18.25
C PHE A 175 7.04 0.96 17.91
N HIS A 176 7.42 1.18 16.65
CA HIS A 176 8.77 0.92 16.17
C HIS A 176 9.79 1.98 16.60
N VAL A 177 9.37 3.22 16.87
CA VAL A 177 10.22 4.25 17.50
C VAL A 177 10.66 3.81 18.91
N LYS A 178 9.75 3.20 19.68
CA LYS A 178 10.05 2.72 21.04
C LYS A 178 10.85 1.42 21.04
N LYS A 179 10.53 0.52 20.11
CA LYS A 179 11.14 -0.80 19.99
C LYS A 179 12.23 -0.76 18.92
N ARG A 180 13.45 -0.36 19.29
CA ARG A 180 14.63 -0.55 18.41
C ARG A 180 14.78 -2.05 18.16
N THR A 181 14.56 -2.49 16.91
CA THR A 181 14.64 -3.90 16.52
C THR A 181 16.09 -4.32 16.33
N ASN A 182 16.35 -5.64 16.42
CA ASN A 182 17.66 -6.26 16.15
C ASN A 182 17.97 -6.35 14.64
N GLU A 183 17.17 -5.73 13.78
CA GLU A 183 17.43 -5.66 12.35
C GLU A 183 18.73 -4.92 12.07
N SER A 184 19.35 -5.16 10.90
CA SER A 184 20.50 -4.36 10.49
C SER A 184 20.11 -2.88 10.57
N ARG A 185 20.92 -2.08 11.28
CA ARG A 185 20.60 -0.66 11.56
C ARG A 185 20.21 0.10 10.30
N ARG A 186 20.86 -0.22 9.17
CA ARG A 186 20.53 0.39 7.87
C ARG A 186 19.12 0.01 7.39
N GLN A 187 18.74 -1.27 7.44
CA GLN A 187 17.42 -1.71 7.00
C GLN A 187 16.32 -1.07 7.85
N TYR A 188 16.48 -1.08 9.17
CA TYR A 188 15.55 -0.42 10.08
C TYR A 188 15.37 1.06 9.73
N ASN A 189 16.47 1.78 9.47
CA ASN A 189 16.41 3.21 9.13
C ASN A 189 15.65 3.45 7.81
N VAL A 190 15.84 2.59 6.80
CA VAL A 190 15.14 2.68 5.51
C VAL A 190 13.64 2.43 5.72
N GLU A 191 13.27 1.37 6.42
CA GLU A 191 11.85 1.03 6.61
C GLU A 191 11.14 2.06 7.50
N MET A 192 11.79 2.57 8.55
CA MET A 192 11.24 3.67 9.36
C MET A 192 11.02 4.94 8.56
N LEU A 193 11.96 5.27 7.65
CA LEU A 193 11.79 6.39 6.75
C LEU A 193 10.61 6.15 5.81
N MET A 194 10.51 4.95 5.20
CA MET A 194 9.41 4.60 4.30
C MET A 194 8.06 4.66 5.02
N LEU A 195 7.95 4.16 6.25
CA LEU A 195 6.70 4.20 7.02
C LEU A 195 6.24 5.64 7.30
N ALA A 196 7.18 6.53 7.65
CA ALA A 196 6.88 7.96 7.81
C ALA A 196 6.51 8.62 6.47
N GLU A 197 7.13 8.20 5.35
CA GLU A 197 6.81 8.70 4.02
C GLU A 197 5.40 8.27 3.56
N LEU A 198 4.98 7.04 3.84
CA LEU A 198 3.61 6.58 3.58
C LEU A 198 2.60 7.47 4.30
N TYR A 199 2.82 7.77 5.58
CA TYR A 199 1.94 8.66 6.34
C TYR A 199 1.92 10.09 5.75
N LEU A 200 3.09 10.69 5.54
CA LEU A 200 3.17 12.11 5.16
C LEU A 200 2.78 12.34 3.69
N PHE A 201 3.35 11.58 2.77
CA PHE A 201 3.21 11.84 1.34
C PHE A 201 2.01 11.12 0.75
N ASP A 202 1.80 9.85 1.09
CA ASP A 202 0.75 9.07 0.45
C ASP A 202 -0.61 9.29 1.15
N VAL A 203 -0.65 9.31 2.48
CA VAL A 203 -1.90 9.55 3.22
C VAL A 203 -2.23 11.04 3.32
N GLN A 204 -1.40 11.83 4.01
CA GLN A 204 -1.73 13.25 4.30
C GLN A 204 -1.78 14.10 3.01
N ILE A 205 -0.82 13.95 2.11
CA ILE A 205 -0.74 14.79 0.90
C ILE A 205 -1.59 14.21 -0.24
N GLN A 206 -1.39 12.95 -0.61
CA GLN A 206 -2.05 12.37 -1.79
C GLN A 206 -3.50 11.98 -1.53
N LEU A 207 -3.82 11.27 -0.45
CA LEU A 207 -5.19 10.82 -0.16
C LEU A 207 -6.06 11.92 0.48
N GLU A 208 -5.55 12.64 1.48
CA GLU A 208 -6.30 13.75 2.13
C GLU A 208 -6.21 15.07 1.36
N GLY A 209 -5.29 15.21 0.41
CA GLY A 209 -5.13 16.42 -0.41
C GLY A 209 -4.51 17.60 0.33
N LYS A 210 -3.78 17.38 1.43
CA LYS A 210 -3.09 18.45 2.16
C LYS A 210 -1.92 19.00 1.36
N LYS A 211 -1.60 20.27 1.58
CA LYS A 211 -0.45 20.91 0.92
C LYS A 211 0.85 20.45 1.59
N LYS A 212 1.88 20.19 0.78
CA LYS A 212 3.24 19.97 1.28
C LYS A 212 3.67 21.13 2.18
N SER A 213 4.09 20.81 3.39
CA SER A 213 4.52 21.78 4.39
C SER A 213 5.35 21.05 5.47
N PRO A 214 6.45 21.65 5.97
CA PRO A 214 7.19 21.14 7.12
C PRO A 214 6.31 20.87 8.35
N LYS A 215 5.23 21.65 8.51
CA LYS A 215 4.25 21.47 9.59
C LYS A 215 3.65 20.05 9.65
N LEU A 216 3.52 19.36 8.52
CA LEU A 216 3.01 17.98 8.54
C LEU A 216 3.93 17.02 9.31
N TYR A 217 5.24 17.27 9.25
CA TYR A 217 6.21 16.50 10.03
C TYR A 217 6.18 16.90 11.51
N GLU A 218 6.05 18.20 11.81
CA GLU A 218 5.87 18.69 13.19
C GLU A 218 4.61 18.07 13.83
N ASP A 219 3.47 18.09 13.13
CA ASP A 219 2.22 17.48 13.59
C ASP A 219 2.36 15.97 13.84
N LEU A 220 3.18 15.27 13.04
CA LEU A 220 3.48 13.85 13.25
C LEU A 220 4.35 13.64 14.50
N CYS A 221 5.37 14.49 14.71
CA CYS A 221 6.20 14.46 15.92
C CYS A 221 5.40 14.75 17.19
N ASP A 222 4.38 15.60 17.13
CA ASP A 222 3.50 15.88 18.26
C ASP A 222 2.61 14.67 18.62
N LYS A 223 2.20 13.89 17.61
CA LYS A 223 1.41 12.67 17.80
C LYS A 223 2.26 11.49 18.28
N VAL A 224 3.49 11.38 17.78
CA VAL A 224 4.41 10.29 18.13
C VAL A 224 5.56 10.83 18.98
N LEU A 225 5.41 10.66 20.29
CA LEU A 225 6.45 11.04 21.26
C LEU A 225 7.80 10.42 20.89
N GLN A 226 8.88 11.18 21.05
CA GLN A 226 10.27 10.81 20.76
C GLN A 226 10.61 10.63 19.26
N LEU A 227 9.64 10.71 18.35
CA LEU A 227 9.90 10.57 16.91
C LEU A 227 10.98 11.54 16.43
N LYS A 228 10.89 12.81 16.84
CA LYS A 228 11.85 13.85 16.47
C LYS A 228 13.28 13.49 16.87
N SER A 229 13.49 13.14 18.15
CA SER A 229 14.81 12.73 18.66
C SER A 229 15.33 11.50 17.92
N VAL A 230 14.50 10.48 17.72
CA VAL A 230 14.92 9.29 16.98
C VAL A 230 15.29 9.62 15.54
N PHE A 231 14.52 10.46 14.85
CA PHE A 231 14.78 10.80 13.45
C PHE A 231 15.96 11.77 13.28
N ASP A 232 16.26 12.58 14.28
CA ASP A 232 17.45 13.44 14.32
C ASP A 232 18.74 12.62 14.60
N GLU A 233 18.66 11.58 15.44
CA GLU A 233 19.79 10.68 15.76
C GLU A 233 20.04 9.60 14.69
N THR A 234 19.00 9.26 13.94
CA THR A 234 19.04 8.18 12.97
C THR A 234 19.54 8.70 11.63
N VAL A 235 20.71 8.19 11.21
CA VAL A 235 21.39 8.64 9.99
C VAL A 235 21.23 7.60 8.87
N LEU A 236 20.84 8.06 7.69
CA LEU A 236 20.84 7.30 6.44
C LEU A 236 21.58 8.12 5.38
N ASP A 237 22.58 7.50 4.74
CA ASP A 237 23.43 8.16 3.73
C ASP A 237 23.97 9.53 4.22
N GLU A 238 24.56 9.54 5.42
CA GLU A 238 25.16 10.70 6.11
C GLU A 238 24.18 11.83 6.52
N LYS A 239 22.88 11.64 6.30
CA LYS A 239 21.85 12.62 6.69
C LYS A 239 20.89 12.06 7.75
N PRO A 240 20.51 12.84 8.76
CA PRO A 240 19.40 12.49 9.64
C PRO A 240 18.11 12.25 8.86
N LEU A 241 17.30 11.28 9.30
CA LEU A 241 16.00 11.00 8.67
C LEU A 241 15.08 12.23 8.66
N SER A 242 15.12 13.04 9.74
CA SER A 242 14.37 14.28 9.84
C SER A 242 14.72 15.26 8.70
N GLN A 243 16.00 15.42 8.39
CA GLN A 243 16.47 16.28 7.30
C GLN A 243 16.04 15.75 5.94
N ILE A 244 16.05 14.42 5.74
CA ILE A 244 15.58 13.81 4.49
C ILE A 244 14.10 14.11 4.27
N ILE A 245 13.27 13.96 5.30
CA ILE A 245 11.82 14.24 5.22
C ILE A 245 11.55 15.72 5.00
N LEU A 246 12.19 16.60 5.77
CA LEU A 246 12.01 18.04 5.64
C LEU A 246 12.42 18.53 4.26
N ALA A 247 13.55 18.05 3.72
CA ALA A 247 13.97 18.36 2.36
C ALA A 247 12.91 17.95 1.31
N LYS A 248 12.29 16.77 1.46
CA LYS A 248 11.21 16.30 0.58
C LYS A 248 9.91 17.12 0.72
N LEU A 249 9.63 17.67 1.91
CA LEU A 249 8.48 18.54 2.17
C LEU A 249 8.69 19.97 1.67
N GLU A 250 9.93 20.47 1.72
CA GLU A 250 10.32 21.82 1.29
C GLU A 250 10.58 21.92 -0.21
N GLN A 251 10.83 20.79 -0.88
CA GLN A 251 11.04 20.75 -2.33
C GLN A 251 9.81 21.33 -3.05
N LYS A 252 9.89 22.61 -3.39
CA LYS A 252 8.97 23.25 -4.32
C LYS A 252 9.07 22.50 -5.64
N LYS A 253 7.93 22.21 -6.28
CA LYS A 253 7.88 21.80 -7.68
C LYS A 253 8.44 22.95 -8.53
N ASP A 254 9.75 23.09 -8.60
CA ASP A 254 10.38 23.99 -9.54
C ASP A 254 10.30 23.32 -10.93
N SER A 255 9.52 23.97 -11.80
CA SER A 255 9.55 23.88 -13.28
C SER A 255 9.01 22.61 -13.99
N VAL A 256 7.71 22.65 -14.31
CA VAL A 256 7.19 22.14 -15.61
C VAL A 256 6.39 23.22 -16.33
N GLU A 257 6.81 24.49 -16.21
CA GLU A 257 6.32 25.60 -17.04
C GLU A 257 7.47 26.50 -17.51
N LYS A 258 8.46 25.95 -18.21
CA LYS A 258 9.37 26.73 -19.05
C LYS A 258 9.71 25.98 -20.33
N LYS A 259 8.73 25.84 -21.22
CA LYS A 259 8.94 25.67 -22.66
C LYS A 259 7.64 26.02 -23.41
N LYS A 260 7.37 27.32 -23.53
CA LYS A 260 6.78 27.91 -24.74
C LYS A 260 7.13 29.40 -24.78
N SER A 261 8.12 29.66 -25.62
CA SER A 261 8.56 30.95 -26.13
C SER A 261 7.42 31.76 -26.74
N SER A 262 7.66 33.08 -26.77
CA SER A 262 7.32 34.00 -27.86
C SER A 262 6.31 35.11 -27.53
N SER A 263 6.90 36.29 -27.30
CA SER A 263 6.54 37.54 -27.96
C SER A 263 5.16 38.14 -27.68
N ARG A 264 5.16 39.23 -26.89
CA ARG A 264 4.70 40.53 -27.40
C ARG A 264 5.25 41.67 -26.55
N LYS A 265 6.02 42.53 -27.21
CA LYS A 265 6.41 43.89 -26.81
C LYS A 265 5.15 44.78 -26.71
N SER A 266 5.15 45.69 -25.74
CA SER A 266 4.43 46.98 -25.71
C SER A 266 4.65 47.58 -24.31
N LEU A 267 5.76 48.28 -24.02
CA LEU A 267 6.01 49.71 -24.24
C LEU A 267 4.86 50.66 -23.83
N ARG A 268 4.95 51.17 -22.60
CA ARG A 268 4.58 52.53 -22.14
C ARG A 268 5.15 52.66 -20.71
N GLU A 269 6.27 53.35 -20.48
CA GLU A 269 6.37 54.79 -20.17
C GLU A 269 5.20 55.29 -19.31
N SER A 270 5.36 56.01 -18.20
CA SER A 270 6.52 56.54 -17.47
C SER A 270 5.96 57.15 -16.16
N THR A 271 6.88 57.43 -15.24
CA THR A 271 6.88 58.52 -14.23
C THR A 271 6.27 58.34 -12.82
N LYS A 272 7.21 58.44 -11.86
CA LYS A 272 7.31 59.39 -10.72
C LYS A 272 7.03 58.92 -9.27
N VAL A 273 8.12 59.10 -8.47
CA VAL A 273 8.22 59.60 -7.07
C VAL A 273 8.13 58.53 -5.95
N LEU A 274 9.22 58.07 -5.31
CA LEU A 274 10.12 58.63 -4.26
C LEU A 274 9.49 58.89 -2.88
N GLN A 275 10.05 58.20 -1.86
CA GLN A 275 10.21 58.57 -0.43
C GLN A 275 8.93 58.71 0.44
N ALA A 276 8.89 58.46 1.74
CA ALA A 276 9.81 57.98 2.78
C ALA A 276 8.98 57.59 4.03
N ILE A 277 9.56 56.78 4.92
CA ILE A 277 9.15 56.55 6.33
C ILE A 277 9.67 57.75 7.17
N PRO A 278 8.94 58.30 8.18
CA PRO A 278 9.03 57.79 9.56
C PRO A 278 7.76 57.89 10.45
N THR A 279 7.68 56.93 11.39
CA THR A 279 7.02 56.96 12.72
C THR A 279 7.47 58.16 13.58
N PRO A 280 6.99 58.45 14.83
CA PRO A 280 6.15 57.68 15.79
C PRO A 280 5.08 58.53 16.55
N SER A 281 4.29 57.92 17.46
CA SER A 281 4.07 58.37 18.86
C SER A 281 2.83 57.73 19.50
N ASP A 282 2.99 57.44 20.79
CA ASP A 282 2.12 56.80 21.78
C ASP A 282 0.80 57.53 22.11
N GLU A 283 -0.20 56.79 22.61
CA GLU A 283 -0.69 56.87 24.01
C GLU A 283 -2.10 56.23 24.20
N VAL A 284 -2.11 55.12 24.94
CA VAL A 284 -2.91 54.85 26.16
C VAL A 284 -4.28 55.55 26.34
N ARG A 285 -5.38 54.77 26.38
CA ARG A 285 -6.37 54.85 27.49
C ARG A 285 -7.33 53.66 27.58
N ASP A 286 -7.45 53.17 28.81
CA ASP A 286 -8.35 52.14 29.32
C ASP A 286 -9.85 52.43 29.13
N GLN A 287 -10.67 51.37 29.04
CA GLN A 287 -11.68 51.09 30.09
C GLN A 287 -12.33 49.71 29.95
N ILE A 288 -12.16 48.94 31.02
CA ILE A 288 -12.87 47.72 31.40
C ILE A 288 -14.26 48.10 31.92
N LYS A 289 -15.30 47.39 31.47
CA LYS A 289 -16.54 47.17 32.25
C LYS A 289 -17.00 45.72 32.04
N MET A 290 -16.84 44.94 33.11
CA MET A 290 -17.53 43.68 33.36
C MET A 290 -18.86 43.97 34.08
N ASP A 291 -19.88 43.17 33.77
CA ASP A 291 -20.85 42.55 34.68
C ASP A 291 -22.27 42.47 34.07
N ASN A 292 -22.67 41.27 33.60
CA ASN A 292 -23.51 40.38 34.40
C ASN A 292 -23.98 39.14 33.63
N LEU A 293 -23.95 38.01 34.36
CA LEU A 293 -24.48 36.69 33.99
C LEU A 293 -25.98 36.71 33.70
N ALA A 294 -26.40 35.91 32.71
CA ALA A 294 -27.53 34.99 32.87
C ALA A 294 -27.49 33.87 31.82
N LEU A 295 -27.51 32.63 32.31
CA LEU A 295 -27.71 31.38 31.57
C LEU A 295 -28.96 31.44 30.68
N SER A 296 -28.83 30.98 29.43
CA SER A 296 -29.92 30.37 28.67
C SER A 296 -29.36 29.29 27.75
N LYS A 297 -29.71 28.04 28.03
CA LYS A 297 -29.55 26.88 27.15
C LYS A 297 -30.61 26.96 26.04
N GLY A 298 -30.23 26.75 24.78
CA GLY A 298 -31.21 26.44 23.74
C GLY A 298 -30.82 26.81 22.32
N ALA A 299 -30.07 25.90 21.68
CA ALA A 299 -30.27 25.39 20.32
C ALA A 299 -31.11 26.19 19.29
N PHE A 300 -30.50 26.34 18.10
CA PHE A 300 -31.12 26.49 16.78
C PHE A 300 -31.99 27.72 16.51
N SER A 301 -31.38 28.75 15.93
CA SER A 301 -31.80 29.33 14.65
C SER A 301 -30.86 30.48 14.28
N SER A 302 -30.71 30.77 12.98
CA SER A 302 -30.02 31.95 12.44
C SER A 302 -28.49 31.92 12.45
N ILE A 303 -27.88 31.27 11.45
CA ILE A 303 -26.89 31.92 10.55
C ILE A 303 -27.14 31.40 9.12
N THR A 304 -28.27 31.81 8.55
CA THR A 304 -28.45 31.91 7.10
C THR A 304 -28.16 33.35 6.70
N SER A 305 -26.97 33.64 6.18
CA SER A 305 -26.72 34.72 5.20
C SER A 305 -25.24 34.79 4.84
N HIS A 306 -24.87 34.09 3.77
CA HIS A 306 -24.02 34.58 2.67
C HIS A 306 -23.49 33.41 1.83
N ILE A 307 -24.39 32.82 1.04
CA ILE A 307 -23.99 32.04 -0.13
C ILE A 307 -24.01 33.02 -1.32
N PRO A 308 -22.87 33.27 -2.00
CA PRO A 308 -22.84 34.19 -3.13
C PRO A 308 -23.61 33.59 -4.33
N GLN A 309 -24.69 34.27 -4.72
CA GLN A 309 -25.58 34.01 -5.87
C GLN A 309 -24.91 33.86 -7.25
N LYS A 310 -23.57 33.90 -7.35
CA LYS A 310 -22.83 33.77 -8.61
C LYS A 310 -22.69 32.32 -9.10
N TRP A 311 -22.85 31.31 -8.24
CA TRP A 311 -22.72 29.90 -8.63
C TRP A 311 -23.98 29.29 -9.25
N LEU A 312 -25.17 29.84 -8.95
CA LEU A 312 -26.44 29.32 -9.48
C LEU A 312 -26.73 29.73 -10.94
N LYS A 313 -25.93 30.62 -11.54
CA LYS A 313 -26.04 30.97 -12.97
C LYS A 313 -25.20 30.07 -13.90
N ALA A 314 -24.38 29.16 -13.36
CA ALA A 314 -23.61 28.21 -14.17
C ALA A 314 -24.46 27.01 -14.68
N LEU A 315 -25.64 26.77 -14.10
CA LEU A 315 -26.49 25.60 -14.40
C LEU A 315 -27.53 25.83 -15.51
N THR A 316 -27.53 26.97 -16.21
CA THR A 316 -28.48 27.25 -17.31
C THR A 316 -27.85 27.31 -18.70
N THR A 317 -26.68 26.70 -18.90
CA THR A 317 -26.03 26.61 -20.23
C THR A 317 -26.29 25.28 -20.95
N GLN A 318 -27.54 24.80 -20.94
CA GLN A 318 -27.97 23.67 -21.79
C GLN A 318 -27.80 23.94 -23.30
N LYS A 319 -27.72 25.21 -23.72
CA LYS A 319 -27.48 25.59 -25.14
C LYS A 319 -26.03 25.43 -25.61
N TRP A 320 -25.04 25.34 -24.72
CA TRP A 320 -23.62 25.23 -25.12
C TRP A 320 -23.26 23.82 -25.58
N ILE A 321 -23.84 22.80 -24.93
CA ILE A 321 -23.61 21.38 -25.24
C ILE A 321 -24.14 21.03 -26.65
N TYR A 322 -25.28 21.57 -27.06
CA TYR A 322 -25.88 21.27 -28.36
C TYR A 322 -25.09 21.88 -29.54
N LYS A 323 -24.41 23.02 -29.33
CA LYS A 323 -23.59 23.66 -30.37
C LYS A 323 -22.26 22.94 -30.60
N ASN A 324 -21.69 22.31 -29.57
CA ASN A 324 -20.42 21.59 -29.66
C ASN A 324 -20.56 20.13 -30.15
N MET A 325 -21.74 19.53 -30.10
CA MET A 325 -21.98 18.17 -30.64
C MET A 325 -21.77 18.08 -32.16
N LYS A 326 -22.08 19.14 -32.93
CA LYS A 326 -21.78 19.18 -34.37
C LYS A 326 -20.28 19.16 -34.68
N GLN A 327 -19.46 19.84 -33.87
CA GLN A 327 -18.01 19.83 -34.06
C GLN A 327 -17.37 18.50 -33.62
N LEU A 328 -17.89 17.88 -32.55
CA LEU A 328 -17.48 16.53 -32.12
C LEU A 328 -17.77 15.47 -33.18
N SER A 329 -18.91 15.54 -33.87
CA SER A 329 -19.24 14.59 -34.95
C SER A 329 -18.25 14.66 -36.12
N LEU A 330 -17.75 15.86 -36.46
CA LEU A 330 -16.81 16.08 -37.54
C LEU A 330 -15.41 15.57 -37.18
N VAL A 331 -14.98 15.78 -35.92
CA VAL A 331 -13.72 15.24 -35.40
C VAL A 331 -13.74 13.70 -35.37
N LEU A 332 -14.87 13.10 -34.99
CA LEU A 332 -15.03 11.65 -34.96
C LEU A 332 -14.95 11.05 -36.37
N VAL A 333 -15.58 11.68 -37.37
CA VAL A 333 -15.51 11.24 -38.78
C VAL A 333 -14.08 11.33 -39.30
N VAL A 334 -13.35 12.41 -39.00
CA VAL A 334 -11.93 12.53 -39.40
C VAL A 334 -11.05 11.48 -38.72
N ALA A 335 -11.30 11.17 -37.44
CA ALA A 335 -10.58 10.11 -36.74
C ALA A 335 -10.82 8.73 -37.36
N VAL A 336 -12.06 8.41 -37.74
CA VAL A 336 -12.40 7.17 -38.45
C VAL A 336 -11.71 7.09 -39.82
N ILE A 337 -11.70 8.20 -40.58
CA ILE A 337 -11.00 8.25 -41.88
C ILE A 337 -9.49 8.03 -41.71
N LEU A 338 -8.87 8.58 -40.67
CA LEU A 338 -7.45 8.38 -40.38
C LEU A 338 -7.16 6.92 -39.99
N LEU A 339 -8.03 6.28 -39.20
CA LEU A 339 -7.90 4.87 -38.83
C LEU A 339 -8.03 3.95 -40.05
N VAL A 340 -9.00 4.19 -40.94
CA VAL A 340 -9.17 3.41 -42.18
C VAL A 340 -7.98 3.59 -43.13
N LYS A 341 -7.44 4.82 -43.23
CA LYS A 341 -6.26 5.10 -44.05
C LYS A 341 -5.01 4.40 -43.51
N ARG A 342 -4.86 4.36 -42.17
CA ARG A 342 -3.75 3.66 -41.51
C ARG A 342 -3.88 2.14 -41.64
N TYR A 343 -5.10 1.60 -41.53
CA TYR A 343 -5.38 0.18 -41.76
C TYR A 343 -5.03 -0.24 -43.19
N ARG A 344 -5.42 0.52 -44.22
CA ARG A 344 -5.04 0.26 -45.61
C ARG A 344 -3.53 0.31 -45.86
N MET A 345 -2.82 1.17 -45.12
CA MET A 345 -1.36 1.25 -45.21
C MET A 345 -0.71 0.00 -44.61
N ILE A 346 -1.19 -0.45 -43.44
CA ILE A 346 -0.73 -1.69 -42.79
C ILE A 346 -1.01 -2.91 -43.68
N THR A 347 -2.19 -3.02 -44.30
CA THR A 347 -2.49 -4.15 -45.20
C THR A 347 -1.62 -4.17 -46.46
N LYS A 348 -1.12 -3.02 -46.93
CA LYS A 348 -0.14 -2.99 -48.03
C LYS A 348 1.24 -3.46 -47.58
N TRP A 349 1.67 -3.08 -46.38
CA TRP A 349 2.95 -3.52 -45.81
C TRP A 349 2.98 -5.02 -45.52
N PHE A 350 1.85 -5.61 -45.13
CA PHE A 350 1.75 -7.05 -44.89
C PHE A 350 1.50 -7.90 -46.15
N GLY A 351 1.20 -7.28 -47.30
CA GLY A 351 1.00 -7.99 -48.57
C GLY A 351 2.29 -8.52 -49.22
N GLU A 352 3.45 -7.95 -48.86
CA GLU A 352 4.76 -8.32 -49.42
C GLU A 352 5.59 -9.27 -48.53
N ILE A 353 5.05 -9.66 -47.36
CA ILE A 353 5.75 -10.53 -46.39
C ILE A 353 5.68 -12.05 -46.71
N PRO A 354 4.77 -12.62 -47.53
CA PRO A 354 4.70 -14.09 -47.62
C PRO A 354 5.86 -14.73 -48.41
N SER A 355 6.67 -13.97 -49.17
CA SER A 355 7.77 -14.53 -49.95
C SER A 355 9.11 -14.64 -49.20
N THR A 356 9.31 -13.89 -48.12
CA THR A 356 10.54 -13.95 -47.31
C THR A 356 10.47 -15.02 -46.23
N LEU A 357 9.28 -15.31 -45.71
CA LEU A 357 9.04 -16.37 -44.72
C LEU A 357 9.27 -17.79 -45.28
N SER A 358 9.01 -18.02 -46.58
CA SER A 358 9.32 -19.32 -47.21
C SER A 358 10.81 -19.59 -47.33
N GLN A 359 11.67 -18.56 -47.32
CA GLN A 359 13.12 -18.70 -47.39
C GLN A 359 13.78 -18.93 -46.01
N LEU A 360 13.12 -18.54 -44.92
CA LEU A 360 13.61 -18.76 -43.55
C LEU A 360 13.23 -20.13 -42.96
N LYS A 361 12.31 -20.85 -43.59
CA LYS A 361 11.85 -22.17 -43.14
C LYS A 361 12.98 -23.21 -42.97
N PRO A 362 13.97 -23.36 -43.87
CA PRO A 362 15.06 -24.31 -43.66
C PRO A 362 15.97 -23.94 -42.48
N ALA A 363 16.26 -22.64 -42.28
CA ALA A 363 17.11 -22.18 -41.18
C ALA A 363 16.46 -22.41 -39.80
N ILE A 364 15.14 -22.24 -39.69
CA ILE A 364 14.39 -22.50 -38.46
C ILE A 364 14.37 -23.99 -38.13
N VAL A 365 14.26 -24.86 -39.14
CA VAL A 365 14.31 -26.33 -38.95
C VAL A 365 15.69 -26.78 -38.49
N GLU A 366 16.75 -26.16 -38.97
CA GLU A 366 18.14 -26.49 -38.59
C GLU A 366 18.45 -26.05 -37.15
N ILE A 367 17.94 -24.88 -36.73
CA ILE A 367 18.05 -24.41 -35.34
C ILE A 367 17.23 -25.30 -34.39
N LEU A 368 16.02 -25.71 -34.77
CA LEU A 368 15.21 -26.64 -33.98
C LEU A 368 15.89 -28.02 -33.85
N ARG A 369 16.60 -28.47 -34.89
CA ARG A 369 17.33 -29.74 -34.86
C ARG A 369 18.54 -29.68 -33.92
N LEU A 370 19.26 -28.56 -33.91
CA LEU A 370 20.37 -28.31 -32.96
C LEU A 370 19.89 -28.19 -31.51
N LEU A 371 18.71 -27.61 -31.29
CA LEU A 371 18.10 -27.54 -29.96
C LEU A 371 17.55 -28.88 -29.47
N SER A 372 17.18 -29.79 -30.37
CA SER A 372 16.73 -31.15 -30.02
C SER A 372 17.87 -32.16 -29.79
N SER A 373 19.12 -31.76 -30.06
CA SER A 373 20.32 -32.58 -29.84
C SER A 373 21.16 -32.14 -28.63
N LEU A 374 20.73 -31.08 -27.93
CA LEU A 374 21.06 -30.85 -26.52
C LEU A 374 19.98 -31.54 -25.66
#